data_AF-K0TQY3-F1
#
_entry.id   AF-K0TQY3-F1
#
_cell.length_a   1.000
_cell.length_b   1.000
_cell.length_c   1.000
_cell.angle_alpha   90.00
_cell.angle_beta   90.00
_cell.angle_gamma   90.00
#
_symmetry.space_group_name_H-M   'P 1'
#
loop_
_entity.id
_entity.type
_entity.pdbx_description
1 polymer ?
#
loop_
_entity_poly.entity_id
_entity_poly.type
_entity_poly.pdbx_seq_one_letter_code
_entity_poly.pdbx_strand_id
1 'polypeptide(L)'
;MAAMPNDADHRPAPLDVRTIGLSPQYWSYTPLLIGDLNSLLLIDGVDCMVLRSSGVRTKVLPVQNVLLFGVITSIVKRANHNTAIVIDDGTGVIDVAYWDDHDSHDDSPQGGAFDLPPLLPEHQRLKRRKCGFRIGDSIEVMGKIKTLTAGEPASQLRVGAARCNCTREVVVKSICISTTDRWNAESLRWLTAIQFAKQADSMNIGAGGDVLSLCGEKIKSSVMMDGDMLVDRDFVVNRRCCQTPRRFRMAFYYCHCEAKLEPLDPTLFFRGALIDLLLEMESKSDLACKSATEDCLDLIGLSESDQTTTPPLLFRYETVNKNEELSKIALDLVVSQNSTPDLVKTNVQRLFRRTFAALASNGLLCLFNQEEDIYLLLSRTRVVEPYLRWRRKQPDGYSLPHPFFINCIPRKRLVTISKHLEEK
;
A
#
# COMPACT_ATOMS: atom_id res chain seq x y z
N MET A 1 -4.04 55.58 -20.87
CA MET A 1 -4.47 54.46 -20.02
C MET A 1 -4.04 53.18 -20.71
N ALA A 2 -2.99 52.51 -20.22
CA ALA A 2 -2.61 51.20 -20.73
C ALA A 2 -3.66 50.18 -20.27
N ALA A 3 -4.24 49.44 -21.22
CA ALA A 3 -5.14 48.34 -20.88
C ALA A 3 -4.35 47.33 -20.02
N MET A 4 -4.84 47.08 -18.79
CA MET A 4 -4.35 45.96 -17.99
C MET A 4 -4.44 44.70 -18.86
N PRO A 5 -3.35 43.92 -19.01
CA PRO A 5 -3.41 42.68 -19.76
C PRO A 5 -4.53 41.83 -19.17
N ASN A 6 -5.43 41.35 -20.04
CA ASN A 6 -6.46 40.39 -19.65
C ASN A 6 -5.77 39.25 -18.88
N ASP A 7 -6.09 39.11 -17.59
CA ASP A 7 -5.68 37.99 -16.75
C ASP A 7 -6.21 36.71 -17.42
N ALA A 8 -5.40 36.12 -18.29
CA ALA A 8 -5.68 34.83 -18.87
C ALA A 8 -5.84 33.85 -17.72
N ASP A 9 -6.91 33.05 -17.78
CA ASP A 9 -7.38 32.15 -16.72
C ASP A 9 -6.25 31.17 -16.29
N HIS A 10 -5.43 31.59 -15.31
CA HIS A 10 -4.29 30.84 -14.76
C HIS A 10 -4.81 29.73 -13.83
N ARG A 11 -5.58 28.80 -14.39
CA ARG A 11 -5.99 27.61 -13.66
C ARG A 11 -4.78 26.69 -13.49
N PRO A 12 -4.52 26.17 -12.28
CA PRO A 12 -3.62 25.05 -12.13
C PRO A 12 -4.11 23.92 -13.05
N ALA A 13 -3.18 23.29 -13.79
CA ALA A 13 -3.53 22.07 -14.49
C ALA A 13 -3.99 21.02 -13.46
N PRO A 14 -4.98 20.17 -13.80
CA PRO A 14 -5.41 19.08 -12.93
C PRO A 14 -4.20 18.23 -12.53
N LEU A 15 -4.18 17.77 -11.28
CA LEU A 15 -3.05 17.03 -10.75
C LEU A 15 -3.17 15.58 -11.23
N ASP A 16 -2.21 15.10 -12.02
CA ASP A 16 -2.19 13.69 -12.38
C ASP A 16 -1.84 12.84 -11.15
N VAL A 17 -2.87 12.24 -10.54
CA VAL A 17 -2.78 11.41 -9.33
C VAL A 17 -1.71 10.32 -9.43
N ARG A 18 -1.45 9.81 -10.63
CA ARG A 18 -0.43 8.78 -10.88
C ARG A 18 0.99 9.28 -10.63
N THR A 19 1.20 10.59 -10.76
CA THR A 19 2.52 11.22 -10.61
C THR A 19 2.78 11.75 -9.21
N ILE A 20 1.76 11.84 -8.36
CA ILE A 20 1.88 12.39 -7.00
C ILE A 20 2.94 11.63 -6.19
N GLY A 21 2.90 10.30 -6.25
CA GLY A 21 3.87 9.43 -5.57
C GLY A 21 5.30 9.53 -6.12
N LEU A 22 5.54 10.28 -7.18
CA LEU A 22 6.89 10.54 -7.70
C LEU A 22 7.49 11.82 -7.11
N SER A 23 6.68 12.69 -6.50
CA SER A 23 7.18 13.85 -5.79
C SER A 23 7.86 13.42 -4.48
N PRO A 24 9.14 13.73 -4.26
CA PRO A 24 9.81 13.45 -2.99
C PRO A 24 9.08 14.08 -1.79
N GLN A 25 8.49 15.26 -1.98
CA GLN A 25 7.81 16.03 -0.94
C GLN A 25 6.51 15.37 -0.47
N TYR A 26 5.89 14.55 -1.31
CA TYR A 26 4.75 13.74 -0.89
C TYR A 26 5.14 12.73 0.20
N TRP A 27 6.36 12.20 0.16
CA TRP A 27 6.84 11.19 1.11
C TRP A 27 7.65 11.76 2.28
N SER A 28 8.25 12.93 2.13
CA SER A 28 9.05 13.56 3.18
C SER A 28 8.21 14.39 4.14
N TYR A 29 8.67 14.53 5.38
CA TYR A 29 8.12 15.50 6.33
C TYR A 29 8.54 16.91 5.92
N THR A 30 7.62 17.63 5.28
CA THR A 30 7.87 18.94 4.72
C THR A 30 7.79 20.01 5.80
N PRO A 31 8.86 20.78 6.06
CA PRO A 31 8.81 21.87 7.05
C PRO A 31 7.89 22.98 6.55
N LEU A 32 6.84 23.29 7.31
CA LEU A 32 5.87 24.33 6.97
C LEU A 32 5.58 25.21 8.18
N LEU A 33 5.26 26.47 7.90
CA LEU A 33 4.57 27.34 8.84
C LEU A 33 3.09 26.91 8.90
N ILE A 34 2.44 27.04 10.05
CA ILE A 34 1.04 26.66 10.23
C ILE A 34 0.12 27.49 9.32
N GLY A 35 0.42 28.78 9.14
CA GLY A 35 -0.28 29.65 8.19
C GLY A 35 -0.22 29.13 6.75
N ASP A 36 0.93 28.60 6.32
CA ASP A 36 1.10 28.00 4.99
C ASP A 36 0.35 26.68 4.88
N LEU A 37 0.38 25.85 5.93
CA LEU A 37 -0.38 24.59 6.01
C LEU A 37 -1.90 24.83 5.89
N ASN A 38 -2.41 25.85 6.58
CA ASN A 38 -3.81 26.25 6.49
C ASN A 38 -4.17 26.79 5.10
N SER A 39 -3.19 27.34 4.39
CA SER A 39 -3.34 27.91 3.04
C SER A 39 -3.19 26.88 1.90
N LEU A 40 -2.90 25.61 2.21
CA LEU A 40 -2.81 24.55 1.20
C LEU A 40 -4.13 24.42 0.44
N LEU A 41 -4.06 24.13 -0.86
CA LEU A 41 -5.24 23.82 -1.68
C LEU A 41 -5.47 22.32 -1.69
N LEU A 42 -6.75 21.91 -1.65
CA LEU A 42 -7.12 20.52 -1.86
C LEU A 42 -7.42 20.31 -3.35
N ILE A 43 -6.48 19.70 -4.08
CA ILE A 43 -6.60 19.42 -5.52
C ILE A 43 -6.74 17.92 -5.70
N ASP A 44 -7.87 17.48 -6.26
CA ASP A 44 -8.18 16.05 -6.49
C ASP A 44 -8.02 15.18 -5.22
N GLY A 45 -8.38 15.75 -4.06
CA GLY A 45 -8.30 15.09 -2.76
C GLY A 45 -6.89 15.09 -2.12
N VAL A 46 -5.93 15.80 -2.71
CA VAL A 46 -4.56 15.89 -2.20
C VAL A 46 -4.23 17.33 -1.80
N ASP A 47 -3.67 17.49 -0.60
CA ASP A 47 -3.20 18.78 -0.10
C ASP A 47 -1.97 19.22 -0.89
N CYS A 48 -2.03 20.44 -1.42
CA CYS A 48 -1.06 20.95 -2.37
C CYS A 48 -0.64 22.38 -2.00
N MET A 49 0.68 22.61 -2.04
CA MET A 49 1.24 23.95 -1.97
C MET A 49 1.32 24.54 -3.39
N VAL A 50 0.74 25.72 -3.57
CA VAL A 50 0.78 26.44 -4.84
C VAL A 50 1.96 27.41 -4.82
N LEU A 51 2.91 27.17 -5.70
CA LEU A 51 4.16 27.91 -5.78
C LEU A 51 4.08 28.92 -6.92
N ARG A 52 4.64 30.11 -6.67
CA ARG A 52 4.64 31.19 -7.66
C ARG A 52 5.78 30.94 -8.63
N SER A 53 5.46 30.46 -9.83
CA SER A 53 6.44 30.42 -10.91
C SER A 53 6.60 31.79 -11.53
N SER A 54 7.83 32.16 -11.91
CA SER A 54 8.15 33.38 -12.66
C SER A 54 7.64 33.36 -14.12
N GLY A 55 6.83 32.38 -14.51
CA GLY A 55 6.25 32.23 -15.84
C GLY A 55 4.74 31.95 -15.83
N VAL A 56 4.20 31.54 -16.99
CA VAL A 56 2.75 31.38 -17.24
C VAL A 56 2.10 30.22 -16.46
N ARG A 57 2.91 29.27 -15.94
CA ARG A 57 2.40 28.04 -15.32
C ARG A 57 2.54 28.05 -13.81
N THR A 58 1.42 27.95 -13.11
CA THR A 58 1.36 27.69 -11.68
C THR A 58 1.95 26.32 -11.36
N LYS A 59 2.89 26.27 -10.42
CA LYS A 59 3.50 25.03 -9.94
C LYS A 59 2.72 24.52 -8.72
N VAL A 60 2.44 23.22 -8.70
CA VAL A 60 1.67 22.57 -7.64
C VAL A 60 2.51 21.47 -7.02
N LEU A 61 2.80 21.60 -5.72
CA LEU A 61 3.58 20.63 -4.97
C LEU A 61 2.67 19.84 -4.04
N PRO A 62 2.49 18.52 -4.23
CA PRO A 62 1.68 17.72 -3.32
C PRO A 62 2.42 17.52 -1.99
N VAL A 63 1.71 17.75 -0.87
CA VAL A 63 2.25 17.64 0.49
C VAL A 63 1.32 16.74 1.30
N GLN A 64 1.87 15.66 1.86
CA GLN A 64 1.10 14.75 2.72
C GLN A 64 1.64 14.71 4.16
N ASN A 65 2.96 14.80 4.32
CA ASN A 65 3.60 14.73 5.63
C ASN A 65 4.26 16.07 5.94
N VAL A 66 4.14 16.52 7.19
CA VAL A 66 4.58 17.85 7.64
C VAL A 66 5.47 17.75 8.86
N LEU A 67 6.42 18.68 8.93
CA LEU A 67 7.24 18.97 10.10
C LEU A 67 6.85 20.36 10.61
N LEU A 68 6.20 20.40 11.77
CA LEU A 68 5.74 21.63 12.41
C LEU A 68 6.52 21.89 13.69
N PHE A 69 6.62 23.15 14.05
CA PHE A 69 7.15 23.58 15.34
C PHE A 69 6.24 24.67 15.89
N GLY A 70 5.89 24.60 17.16
CA GLY A 70 5.10 25.65 17.80
C GLY A 70 4.90 25.40 19.29
N VAL A 71 4.07 26.24 19.88
CA VAL A 71 3.74 26.25 21.30
C VAL A 71 2.38 25.59 21.50
N ILE A 72 2.28 24.71 22.49
CA ILE A 72 0.99 24.13 22.87
C ILE A 72 0.10 25.21 23.50
N THR A 73 -1.04 25.49 22.89
CA THR A 73 -2.03 26.45 23.40
C THR A 73 -3.22 25.77 24.06
N SER A 74 -3.53 24.52 23.70
CA SER A 74 -4.61 23.73 24.30
C SER A 74 -4.29 22.25 24.28
N ILE A 75 -4.74 21.51 25.30
CA ILE A 75 -4.64 20.05 25.39
C ILE A 75 -6.00 19.51 25.84
N VAL A 76 -6.59 18.62 25.05
CA VAL A 76 -7.84 17.93 25.36
C VAL A 76 -7.64 16.44 25.22
N LYS A 77 -7.64 15.74 26.35
CA LYS A 77 -7.62 14.27 26.38
C LYS A 77 -9.01 13.73 26.04
N ARG A 78 -9.10 12.85 25.05
CA ARG A 78 -10.37 12.20 24.66
C ARG A 78 -10.42 10.78 25.24
N ALA A 79 -11.63 10.24 25.36
CA ALA A 79 -11.87 8.92 25.94
C ALA A 79 -11.27 7.75 25.12
N ASN A 80 -10.95 7.97 23.85
CA ASN A 80 -10.42 6.96 22.92
C ASN A 80 -8.89 6.92 22.86
N HIS A 81 -8.19 7.31 23.94
CA HIS A 81 -6.73 7.37 24.00
C HIS A 81 -6.08 8.31 22.97
N ASN A 82 -6.88 9.20 22.37
CA ASN A 82 -6.39 10.29 21.52
C ASN A 82 -6.34 11.58 22.34
N THR A 83 -5.17 12.22 22.38
CA THR A 83 -4.99 13.56 22.92
C THR A 83 -4.98 14.55 21.76
N ALA A 84 -5.97 15.44 21.75
CA ALA A 84 -6.00 16.57 20.83
C ALA A 84 -5.17 17.72 21.42
N ILE A 85 -4.19 18.20 20.66
CA ILE A 85 -3.28 19.28 21.03
C ILE A 85 -3.45 20.41 20.01
N VAL A 86 -3.64 21.65 20.46
CA VAL A 86 -3.61 22.81 19.58
C VAL A 86 -2.22 23.43 19.64
N ILE A 87 -1.62 23.66 18.48
CA ILE A 87 -0.29 24.25 18.34
C ILE A 87 -0.40 25.61 17.66
N ASP A 88 0.35 26.58 18.15
CA ASP A 88 0.50 27.93 17.58
C ASP A 88 1.97 28.22 17.30
N ASP A 89 2.30 28.67 16.09
CA ASP A 89 3.65 29.06 15.67
C ASP A 89 3.77 30.56 15.36
N GLY A 90 2.77 31.35 15.73
CA GLY A 90 2.67 32.79 15.44
C GLY A 90 2.14 33.12 14.04
N THR A 91 2.02 32.14 13.14
CA THR A 91 1.47 32.31 11.79
C THR A 91 0.07 31.71 11.64
N GLY A 92 -0.31 30.83 12.56
CA GLY A 92 -1.63 30.24 12.65
C GLY A 92 -1.70 29.20 13.76
N VAL A 93 -2.88 28.61 13.90
CA VAL A 93 -3.13 27.49 14.82
C VAL A 93 -3.58 26.25 14.08
N ILE A 94 -3.24 25.07 14.60
CA ILE A 94 -3.65 23.78 14.02
C ILE A 94 -3.93 22.74 15.10
N ASP A 95 -4.93 21.90 14.84
CA ASP A 95 -5.23 20.72 15.65
C ASP A 95 -4.27 19.57 15.32
N VAL A 96 -3.73 18.95 16.36
CA VAL A 96 -2.81 17.83 16.30
C VAL A 96 -3.39 16.66 17.09
N ALA A 97 -3.58 15.52 16.41
CA ALA A 97 -4.12 14.29 16.99
C ALA A 97 -2.99 13.34 17.37
N TYR A 98 -2.72 13.21 18.66
CA TYR A 98 -1.71 12.34 19.24
C TYR A 98 -2.35 11.11 19.87
N TRP A 99 -1.93 9.91 19.44
CA TRP A 99 -2.39 8.66 20.03
C TRP A 99 -1.41 8.23 21.11
N ASP A 100 -1.89 8.11 22.35
CA ASP A 100 -1.07 7.63 23.44
C ASP A 100 -0.79 6.14 23.21
N ASP A 101 0.46 5.74 22.99
CA ASP A 101 0.92 4.34 22.93
C ASP A 101 0.85 3.65 24.32
N HIS A 102 -0.08 4.04 25.19
CA HIS A 102 -0.07 3.69 26.61
C HIS A 102 -0.32 2.21 26.90
N ASP A 103 -0.72 1.41 25.91
CA ASP A 103 -0.93 -0.04 26.07
C ASP A 103 0.35 -0.89 26.03
N SER A 104 1.52 -0.30 25.76
CA SER A 104 2.79 -1.05 25.80
C SER A 104 3.38 -1.20 27.22
N HIS A 105 2.59 -0.94 28.27
CA HIS A 105 3.05 -1.01 29.66
C HIS A 105 2.72 -2.33 30.35
N ASP A 106 2.14 -3.28 29.62
CA ASP A 106 2.10 -4.65 30.10
C ASP A 106 3.51 -5.22 29.91
N ASP A 107 4.23 -5.45 31.00
CA ASP A 107 5.51 -6.18 31.05
C ASP A 107 5.37 -7.65 30.57
N SER A 108 4.31 -7.98 29.84
CA SER A 108 4.12 -9.27 29.20
C SER A 108 5.05 -9.35 27.97
N PRO A 109 5.90 -10.40 27.85
CA PRO A 109 6.90 -10.52 26.80
C PRO A 109 6.32 -10.85 25.40
N GLN A 110 5.06 -10.51 25.14
CA GLN A 110 4.39 -10.78 23.88
C GLN A 110 4.26 -9.48 23.07
N GLY A 111 5.36 -9.07 22.45
CA GLY A 111 5.37 -7.97 21.49
C GLY A 111 4.33 -8.17 20.39
N GLY A 112 3.52 -7.14 20.13
CA GLY A 112 2.53 -7.13 19.07
C GLY A 112 3.17 -7.39 17.70
N ALA A 113 2.51 -8.21 16.88
CA ALA A 113 3.02 -8.74 15.61
C ALA A 113 3.31 -7.70 14.49
N PHE A 114 3.25 -6.40 14.81
CA PHE A 114 3.51 -5.28 13.90
C PHE A 114 4.69 -4.39 14.30
N ASP A 115 5.32 -4.64 15.46
CA ASP A 115 6.55 -3.93 15.83
C ASP A 115 7.73 -4.57 15.12
N LEU A 116 8.09 -4.01 13.95
CA LEU A 116 9.39 -4.25 13.36
C LEU A 116 10.46 -3.88 14.41
N PRO A 117 11.49 -4.72 14.64
CA PRO A 117 12.59 -4.35 15.52
C PRO A 117 13.18 -3.03 15.02
N PRO A 118 13.21 -1.98 15.86
CA PRO A 118 13.65 -0.66 15.41
C PRO A 118 15.11 -0.75 14.98
N LEU A 119 15.38 -0.33 13.75
CA LEU A 119 16.69 -0.38 13.08
C LEU A 119 17.75 0.54 13.73
N LEU A 120 17.40 1.26 14.81
CA LEU A 120 18.31 2.17 15.49
C LEU A 120 18.92 1.50 16.74
N PRO A 121 20.23 1.69 16.96
CA PRO A 121 20.91 1.19 18.16
C PRO A 121 20.22 1.63 19.45
N GLU A 122 20.23 0.77 20.46
CA GLU A 122 19.55 0.96 21.74
C GLU A 122 19.96 2.25 22.48
N HIS A 123 21.17 2.75 22.24
CA HIS A 123 21.68 4.02 22.81
C HIS A 123 21.14 5.28 22.11
N GLN A 124 20.50 5.16 20.94
CA GLN A 124 19.76 6.25 20.29
C GLN A 124 18.25 6.18 20.57
N ARG A 125 17.78 5.16 21.29
CA ARG A 125 16.42 5.13 21.82
C ARG A 125 16.35 6.18 22.91
N LEU A 126 15.83 7.36 22.56
CA LEU A 126 15.34 8.33 23.52
C LEU A 126 14.42 7.55 24.47
N LYS A 127 14.85 7.33 25.73
CA LYS A 127 14.00 6.74 26.75
C LYS A 127 12.67 7.48 26.67
N ARG A 128 11.59 6.77 26.30
CA ARG A 128 10.22 7.29 26.28
C ARG A 128 9.89 7.66 27.73
N ARG A 129 10.37 8.83 28.19
CA ARG A 129 9.83 9.48 29.36
C ARG A 129 8.35 9.64 29.05
N LYS A 130 7.49 9.36 30.04
CA LYS A 130 6.09 9.78 30.01
C LYS A 130 6.10 11.31 29.90
N CYS A 131 6.26 11.83 28.69
CA CYS A 131 6.30 13.26 28.42
C CYS A 131 4.87 13.74 28.55
N GLY A 132 4.50 14.13 29.77
CA GLY A 132 3.27 14.87 29.99
C GLY A 132 3.44 16.24 29.35
N PHE A 133 2.91 16.40 28.15
CA PHE A 133 2.83 17.70 27.48
C PHE A 133 2.04 18.69 28.33
N ARG A 134 2.47 19.95 28.35
CA ARG A 134 1.81 21.05 29.07
C ARG A 134 1.55 22.21 28.12
N ILE A 135 0.51 22.98 28.41
CA ILE A 135 0.26 24.26 27.74
C ILE A 135 1.49 25.16 27.98
N GLY A 136 1.99 25.77 26.91
CA GLY A 136 3.21 26.57 26.90
C GLY A 136 4.48 25.83 26.52
N ASP A 137 4.46 24.48 26.44
CA ASP A 137 5.59 23.71 25.93
C ASP A 137 5.80 24.01 24.44
N SER A 138 7.06 24.17 24.04
CA SER A 138 7.44 24.21 22.63
C SER A 138 7.68 22.80 22.14
N ILE A 139 6.98 22.41 21.09
CA ILE A 139 7.02 21.06 20.54
C ILE A 139 7.32 21.07 19.05
N GLU A 140 7.97 20.01 18.62
CA GLU A 140 8.14 19.66 17.22
C GLU A 140 7.27 18.45 16.89
N VAL A 141 6.51 18.57 15.80
CA VAL A 141 5.54 17.56 15.37
C VAL A 141 5.87 17.11 13.96
N MET A 142 6.09 15.82 13.82
CA MET A 142 6.11 15.12 12.54
C MET A 142 4.82 14.36 12.39
N GLY A 143 4.04 14.65 11.35
CA GLY A 143 2.74 14.01 11.18
C GLY A 143 2.25 14.01 9.76
N LYS A 144 1.13 13.31 9.57
CA LYS A 144 0.41 13.25 8.31
C LYS A 144 -0.78 14.22 8.35
N ILE A 145 -0.93 15.04 7.31
CA ILE A 145 -2.09 15.91 7.15
C ILE A 145 -3.32 15.04 6.92
N LYS A 146 -4.41 15.35 7.62
CA LYS A 146 -5.73 14.80 7.39
C LYS A 146 -6.73 15.92 7.25
N THR A 147 -7.31 16.05 6.06
CA THR A 147 -8.42 16.96 5.82
C THR A 147 -9.70 16.37 6.42
N LEU A 148 -10.28 17.06 7.41
CA LEU A 148 -11.48 16.65 8.13
C LEU A 148 -12.75 17.04 7.40
N THR A 149 -12.75 18.24 6.82
CA THR A 149 -13.89 18.77 6.07
C THR A 149 -13.33 19.58 4.92
N ALA A 150 -13.69 19.20 3.70
CA ALA A 150 -13.50 20.05 2.55
C ALA A 150 -14.49 21.20 2.69
N GLY A 151 -14.00 22.43 2.85
CA GLY A 151 -14.88 23.60 2.90
C GLY A 151 -15.71 23.68 1.63
N GLU A 152 -16.92 24.27 1.71
CA GLU A 152 -17.68 24.56 0.50
C GLU A 152 -16.81 25.38 -0.45
N PRO A 153 -16.83 25.06 -1.76
CA PRO A 153 -16.10 25.85 -2.72
C PRO A 153 -16.61 27.27 -2.63
N ALA A 154 -15.75 28.22 -2.20
CA ALA A 154 -16.13 29.62 -2.11
C ALA A 154 -16.76 30.04 -3.44
N SER A 155 -18.05 30.37 -3.41
CA SER A 155 -18.98 30.30 -4.55
C SER A 155 -18.74 31.33 -5.66
N GLN A 156 -17.56 31.96 -5.75
CA GLN A 156 -17.32 33.07 -6.66
C GLN A 156 -15.92 33.21 -7.28
N LEU A 157 -15.03 32.21 -7.23
CA LEU A 157 -13.83 32.26 -8.10
C LEU A 157 -13.98 31.33 -9.31
N ARG A 158 -14.08 31.95 -10.49
CA ARG A 158 -14.00 31.33 -11.84
C ARG A 158 -12.65 30.65 -12.14
N VAL A 159 -11.85 30.37 -11.12
CA VAL A 159 -10.56 29.69 -11.22
C VAL A 159 -10.79 28.27 -10.70
N GLY A 160 -10.66 27.27 -11.58
CA GLY A 160 -11.03 25.86 -11.36
C GLY A 160 -10.31 25.09 -10.25
N ALA A 161 -9.69 25.77 -9.28
CA ALA A 161 -9.24 25.22 -8.01
C ALA A 161 -9.90 26.04 -6.89
N ALA A 162 -10.97 25.53 -6.31
CA ALA A 162 -11.62 26.22 -5.21
C ALA A 162 -10.65 26.28 -4.03
N ARG A 163 -10.40 27.49 -3.51
CA ARG A 163 -9.90 27.66 -2.15
C ARG A 163 -11.01 27.21 -1.22
N CYS A 164 -11.08 25.91 -0.97
CA CYS A 164 -11.91 25.36 0.08
C CYS A 164 -11.25 25.75 1.39
N ASN A 165 -12.00 26.37 2.31
CA ASN A 165 -11.58 26.54 3.69
C ASN A 165 -11.57 25.15 4.34
N CYS A 166 -10.57 24.33 4.02
CA CYS A 166 -10.45 22.99 4.55
C CYS A 166 -10.07 23.06 6.02
N THR A 167 -10.84 22.36 6.85
CA THR A 167 -10.42 22.11 8.23
C THR A 167 -9.48 20.91 8.21
N ARG A 168 -8.28 21.08 8.76
CA ARG A 168 -7.22 20.08 8.77
C ARG A 168 -6.84 19.72 10.20
N GLU A 169 -6.48 18.46 10.40
CA GLU A 169 -5.76 18.01 11.58
C GLU A 169 -4.45 17.35 11.16
N VAL A 170 -3.43 17.39 12.01
CA VAL A 170 -2.18 16.65 11.81
C VAL A 170 -2.19 15.41 12.69
N VAL A 171 -2.20 14.24 12.06
CA VAL A 171 -2.10 12.96 12.76
C VAL A 171 -0.63 12.69 13.07
N VAL A 172 -0.28 12.72 14.36
CA VAL A 172 1.10 12.62 14.83
C VAL A 172 1.71 11.26 14.50
N LYS A 173 2.93 11.28 13.98
CA LYS A 173 3.83 10.13 13.87
C LYS A 173 4.96 10.18 14.86
N SER A 174 5.49 11.38 15.10
CA SER A 174 6.47 11.65 16.16
C SER A 174 6.22 13.05 16.71
N ILE A 175 6.39 13.20 18.01
CA ILE A 175 6.27 14.48 18.72
C ILE A 175 7.36 14.53 19.79
N CYS A 176 8.05 15.67 19.89
CA CYS A 176 9.06 15.88 20.93
C CYS A 176 8.97 17.28 21.51
N ILE A 177 9.24 17.39 22.82
CA ILE A 177 9.40 18.68 23.49
C ILE A 177 10.79 19.21 23.14
N SER A 178 10.85 20.44 22.65
CA SER A 178 12.11 21.11 22.38
C SER A 178 12.78 21.49 23.70
N THR A 179 13.98 20.96 23.93
CA THR A 179 14.80 21.28 25.12
C THR A 179 15.81 22.38 24.87
N THR A 180 15.96 22.82 23.62
CA THR A 180 16.79 23.96 23.21
C THR A 180 16.18 25.27 23.68
N ASP A 181 17.00 26.32 23.79
CA ASP A 181 16.51 27.67 24.08
C ASP A 181 15.35 28.02 23.14
N ARG A 182 14.19 28.28 23.74
CA ARG A 182 12.88 28.32 23.08
C ARG A 182 12.87 29.22 21.86
N TRP A 183 13.43 30.42 22.01
CA TRP A 183 13.45 31.44 20.97
C TRP A 183 14.38 31.08 19.80
N ASN A 184 15.50 30.43 20.09
CA ASN A 184 16.46 30.02 19.08
C ASN A 184 15.91 28.85 18.25
N ALA A 185 15.25 27.89 18.90
CA ALA A 185 14.62 26.76 18.21
C ALA A 185 13.49 27.23 17.29
N GLU A 186 12.63 28.12 17.78
CA GLU A 186 11.52 28.69 17.01
C GLU A 186 12.02 29.48 15.78
N SER A 187 12.97 30.39 16.00
CA SER A 187 13.56 31.19 14.91
C SER A 187 14.22 30.32 13.85
N LEU A 188 14.96 29.28 14.26
CA LEU A 188 15.60 28.35 13.34
C LEU A 188 14.56 27.58 12.51
N ARG A 189 13.43 27.20 13.14
CA ARG A 189 12.35 26.46 12.47
C ARG A 189 11.60 27.34 11.48
N TRP A 190 11.32 28.60 11.82
CA TRP A 190 10.79 29.57 10.86
C TRP A 190 11.72 29.76 9.67
N LEU A 191 13.02 29.96 9.91
CA LEU A 191 14.00 30.10 8.83
C LEU A 191 14.06 28.85 7.94
N THR A 192 13.95 27.66 8.53
CA THR A 192 13.92 26.39 7.78
C THR A 192 12.70 26.30 6.88
N ALA A 193 11.50 26.63 7.39
CA ALA A 193 10.27 26.62 6.61
C ALA A 193 10.28 27.67 5.48
N ILE A 194 10.74 28.90 5.78
CA ILE A 194 10.88 29.97 4.78
C ILE A 194 11.90 29.59 3.69
N GLN A 195 13.03 29.00 4.09
CA GLN A 195 14.04 28.54 3.14
C GLN A 195 13.49 27.43 2.25
N PHE A 196 12.72 26.49 2.81
CA PHE A 196 12.04 25.46 2.04
C PHE A 196 11.07 26.07 1.03
N ALA A 197 10.21 27.02 1.43
CA ALA A 197 9.29 27.69 0.52
C ALA A 197 10.03 28.37 -0.66
N LYS A 198 11.12 29.10 -0.38
CA LYS A 198 11.98 29.73 -1.41
C LYS A 198 12.66 28.71 -2.33
N GLN A 199 13.12 27.58 -1.78
CA GLN A 199 13.70 26.49 -2.56
C GLN A 199 12.65 25.82 -3.43
N ALA A 200 11.45 25.60 -2.91
CA ALA A 200 10.36 25.00 -3.64
C ALA A 200 9.94 25.88 -4.83
N ASP A 201 9.87 27.20 -4.64
CA ASP A 201 9.63 28.19 -5.71
C ASP A 201 10.72 28.18 -6.79
N SER A 202 11.99 28.04 -6.40
CA SER A 202 13.13 28.05 -7.34
C SER A 202 13.42 26.71 -8.01
N MET A 203 12.93 25.59 -7.46
CA MET A 203 13.11 24.27 -8.06
C MET A 203 12.32 24.15 -9.38
N ASN A 204 12.99 23.80 -10.48
CA ASN A 204 12.33 23.49 -11.75
C ASN A 204 11.56 22.16 -11.75
N ILE A 205 11.64 21.38 -10.67
CA ILE A 205 10.92 20.11 -10.51
C ILE A 205 9.57 20.44 -9.86
N GLY A 206 8.59 20.66 -10.72
CA GLY A 206 7.28 21.21 -10.45
C GLY A 206 6.26 20.19 -9.97
N ALA A 207 6.18 19.09 -10.73
CA ALA A 207 5.24 18.00 -10.52
C ALA A 207 5.96 16.67 -10.70
N GLY A 208 5.32 15.55 -10.32
CA GLY A 208 5.88 14.22 -10.59
C GLY A 208 6.15 13.96 -12.08
N GLY A 209 5.49 14.69 -12.99
CA GLY A 209 5.79 14.68 -14.43
C GLY A 209 7.21 15.17 -14.78
N ASP A 210 7.78 16.07 -13.99
CA ASP A 210 9.16 16.55 -14.19
C ASP A 210 10.16 15.48 -13.75
N VAL A 211 9.85 14.76 -12.66
CA VAL A 211 10.62 13.58 -12.23
C VAL A 211 10.59 12.49 -13.31
N LEU A 212 9.43 12.24 -13.93
CA LEU A 212 9.32 11.30 -15.05
C LEU A 212 10.17 11.71 -16.25
N SER A 213 10.28 13.01 -16.52
CA SER A 213 11.13 13.52 -17.60
C SER A 213 12.61 13.26 -17.33
N LEU A 214 13.03 13.25 -16.06
CA LEU A 214 14.39 12.85 -15.66
C LEU A 214 14.64 11.34 -15.79
N CYS A 215 13.59 10.51 -15.64
CA CYS A 215 13.67 9.05 -15.83
C CYS A 215 13.76 8.61 -17.30
N GLY A 216 13.71 9.55 -18.25
CA GLY A 216 13.81 9.30 -19.69
C GLY A 216 12.45 9.03 -20.36
N GLU A 217 12.36 9.41 -21.65
CA GLU A 217 11.11 9.41 -22.41
C GLU A 217 10.42 8.04 -22.50
N LYS A 218 11.18 6.94 -22.43
CA LYS A 218 10.62 5.58 -22.41
C LYS A 218 9.80 5.30 -21.14
N ILE A 219 10.31 5.70 -19.96
CA ILE A 219 9.63 5.50 -18.68
C ILE A 219 8.45 6.46 -18.57
N LYS A 220 8.68 7.74 -18.90
CA LYS A 220 7.62 8.75 -18.98
C LYS A 220 6.47 8.32 -19.88
N SER A 221 6.77 7.87 -21.10
CA SER A 221 5.74 7.36 -22.02
C SER A 221 5.04 6.14 -21.44
N SER A 222 5.75 5.21 -20.80
CA SER A 222 5.12 4.04 -20.16
C SER A 222 4.19 4.43 -19.00
N VAL A 223 4.51 5.44 -18.20
CA VAL A 223 3.67 5.85 -17.07
C VAL A 223 2.48 6.69 -17.54
N MET A 224 2.67 7.54 -18.55
CA MET A 224 1.62 8.40 -19.09
C MET A 224 0.63 7.64 -19.98
N MET A 225 1.13 6.76 -20.87
CA MET A 225 0.31 5.96 -21.81
C MET A 225 -0.48 4.84 -21.13
N ASP A 226 -0.21 4.55 -19.86
CA ASP A 226 -0.96 3.56 -19.07
C ASP A 226 -2.39 4.01 -18.74
N GLY A 227 -2.75 5.29 -18.97
CA GLY A 227 -4.08 5.83 -18.69
C GLY A 227 -5.10 5.68 -19.82
N ASP A 228 -4.68 5.83 -21.09
CA ASP A 228 -5.59 5.86 -22.25
C ASP A 228 -5.74 4.50 -22.96
N MET A 229 -4.95 3.49 -22.58
CA MET A 229 -4.99 2.14 -23.17
C MET A 229 -5.88 1.17 -22.38
N LEU A 230 -7.07 1.64 -21.98
CA LEU A 230 -8.09 0.84 -21.28
C LEU A 230 -8.75 -0.25 -22.15
N VAL A 231 -8.37 -0.38 -23.42
CA VAL A 231 -9.11 -1.23 -24.37
C VAL A 231 -8.45 -2.61 -24.61
N ASP A 232 -7.17 -2.83 -24.28
CA ASP A 232 -6.53 -4.12 -24.64
C ASP A 232 -5.50 -4.68 -23.64
N ARG A 233 -5.44 -4.12 -22.42
CA ARG A 233 -4.57 -4.60 -21.32
C ARG A 233 -5.23 -5.63 -20.39
N ASP A 234 -6.43 -6.07 -20.72
CA ASP A 234 -7.26 -6.90 -19.83
C ASP A 234 -6.70 -8.28 -19.54
N PHE A 235 -5.76 -8.76 -20.34
CA PHE A 235 -5.15 -10.06 -20.10
C PHE A 235 -3.90 -9.93 -19.26
N VAL A 236 -4.04 -10.23 -17.96
CA VAL A 236 -2.91 -10.51 -17.04
C VAL A 236 -1.87 -11.43 -17.69
N VAL A 237 -2.33 -12.33 -18.56
CA VAL A 237 -1.53 -13.21 -19.43
C VAL A 237 -0.48 -12.45 -20.26
N ASN A 238 -0.83 -11.29 -20.83
CA ASN A 238 -0.02 -10.56 -21.80
C ASN A 238 0.83 -9.44 -21.19
N ARG A 239 0.63 -9.12 -19.91
CA ARG A 239 1.39 -8.06 -19.24
C ARG A 239 2.88 -8.36 -19.24
N ARG A 240 3.74 -7.41 -19.64
CA ARG A 240 5.20 -7.53 -19.51
C ARG A 240 5.77 -6.83 -18.26
N CYS A 241 4.90 -6.46 -17.33
CA CYS A 241 5.24 -5.60 -16.18
C CYS A 241 6.14 -6.24 -15.13
N CYS A 242 6.25 -7.57 -15.11
CA CYS A 242 6.99 -8.35 -14.12
C CYS A 242 7.79 -9.45 -14.81
N GLN A 243 8.94 -9.86 -14.26
CA GLN A 243 9.66 -11.08 -14.67
C GLN A 243 8.89 -12.38 -14.35
N THR A 244 7.61 -12.29 -13.99
CA THR A 244 6.76 -13.46 -13.74
C THR A 244 6.71 -14.36 -14.97
N PRO A 245 7.06 -15.65 -14.83
CA PRO A 245 6.95 -16.63 -15.89
C PRO A 245 5.55 -16.65 -16.53
N ARG A 246 5.50 -16.75 -17.87
CA ARG A 246 4.23 -16.84 -18.62
C ARG A 246 3.36 -17.99 -18.13
N ARG A 247 3.96 -19.11 -17.72
CA ARG A 247 3.25 -20.28 -17.18
C ARG A 247 2.41 -19.94 -15.93
N PHE A 248 2.90 -19.08 -15.03
CA PHE A 248 2.15 -18.68 -13.84
C PHE A 248 0.93 -17.85 -14.19
N ARG A 249 1.09 -16.91 -15.12
CA ARG A 249 -0.02 -16.07 -15.59
C ARG A 249 -1.08 -16.91 -16.28
N MET A 250 -0.68 -17.89 -17.07
CA MET A 250 -1.60 -18.81 -17.73
C MET A 250 -2.32 -19.70 -16.73
N ALA A 251 -1.60 -20.28 -15.77
CA ALA A 251 -2.19 -21.21 -14.81
C ALA A 251 -3.08 -20.55 -13.76
N PHE A 252 -2.82 -19.29 -13.38
CA PHE A 252 -3.50 -18.65 -12.25
C PHE A 252 -4.08 -17.26 -12.53
N TYR A 253 -3.89 -16.67 -13.72
CA TYR A 253 -4.15 -15.24 -13.95
C TYR A 253 -3.50 -14.37 -12.86
N TYR A 254 -2.22 -14.65 -12.58
CA TYR A 254 -1.42 -14.05 -11.51
C TYR A 254 -0.13 -13.41 -12.07
N CYS A 255 0.24 -12.23 -11.55
CA CYS A 255 1.54 -11.59 -11.77
C CYS A 255 2.18 -11.20 -10.44
N HIS A 256 3.52 -11.22 -10.37
CA HIS A 256 4.29 -10.83 -9.20
C HIS A 256 4.07 -9.37 -8.78
N CYS A 257 3.60 -8.50 -9.68
CA CYS A 257 3.18 -7.14 -9.30
C CYS A 257 2.02 -7.11 -8.29
N GLU A 258 1.26 -8.20 -8.19
CA GLU A 258 0.16 -8.35 -7.23
C GLU A 258 0.60 -9.11 -5.96
N ALA A 259 1.85 -9.56 -5.91
CA ALA A 259 2.40 -10.30 -4.81
C ALA A 259 2.66 -9.38 -3.61
N LYS A 260 2.21 -9.81 -2.43
CA LYS A 260 2.76 -9.26 -1.18
C LYS A 260 4.22 -9.71 -1.08
N LEU A 261 5.15 -8.75 -0.96
CA LEU A 261 6.57 -9.02 -0.74
C LEU A 261 6.78 -9.60 0.67
N GLU A 262 7.60 -10.65 0.75
CA GLU A 262 8.07 -11.19 2.02
C GLU A 262 9.52 -10.72 2.24
N PRO A 263 9.87 -10.14 3.41
CA PRO A 263 11.23 -9.66 3.66
C PRO A 263 12.33 -10.72 3.47
N LEU A 264 12.00 -12.00 3.73
CA LEU A 264 12.92 -13.13 3.54
C LEU A 264 13.03 -13.58 2.07
N ASP A 265 12.14 -13.13 1.18
CA ASP A 265 12.14 -13.44 -0.26
C ASP A 265 11.80 -12.19 -1.11
N PRO A 266 12.66 -11.14 -1.08
CA PRO A 266 12.38 -9.86 -1.72
C PRO A 266 12.34 -9.97 -3.25
N THR A 267 13.01 -10.98 -3.82
CA THR A 267 13.05 -11.25 -5.27
C THR A 267 11.95 -12.21 -5.73
N LEU A 268 11.14 -12.75 -4.81
CA LEU A 268 10.09 -13.73 -5.06
C LEU A 268 10.64 -15.04 -5.68
N PHE A 269 11.91 -15.35 -5.39
CA PHE A 269 12.59 -16.53 -5.93
C PHE A 269 12.05 -17.82 -5.31
N PHE A 270 11.98 -17.88 -3.98
CA PHE A 270 11.41 -19.02 -3.27
C PHE A 270 9.93 -19.20 -3.62
N ARG A 271 9.19 -18.09 -3.66
CA ARG A 271 7.79 -18.09 -4.08
C ARG A 271 7.61 -18.65 -5.49
N GLY A 272 8.48 -18.27 -6.43
CA GLY A 272 8.46 -18.79 -7.79
C GLY A 272 8.68 -20.31 -7.82
N ALA A 273 9.70 -20.79 -7.12
CA ALA A 273 10.01 -22.22 -7.01
C ALA A 273 8.85 -23.02 -6.38
N LEU A 274 8.19 -22.46 -5.36
CA LEU A 274 7.02 -23.07 -4.75
C LEU A 274 5.85 -23.18 -5.74
N ILE A 275 5.56 -22.12 -6.51
CA ILE A 275 4.50 -22.17 -7.52
C ILE A 275 4.84 -23.20 -8.61
N ASP A 276 6.11 -23.33 -8.98
CA ASP A 276 6.57 -24.36 -9.93
C ASP A 276 6.32 -25.77 -9.42
N LEU A 277 6.69 -26.05 -8.16
CA LEU A 277 6.42 -27.35 -7.55
C LEU A 277 4.92 -27.65 -7.54
N LEU A 278 4.08 -26.67 -7.20
CA LEU A 278 2.61 -26.86 -7.18
C LEU A 278 2.03 -27.16 -8.57
N LEU A 279 2.54 -26.50 -9.61
CA LEU A 279 2.15 -26.79 -10.99
C LEU A 279 2.64 -28.16 -11.46
N GLU A 280 3.83 -28.57 -11.02
CA GLU A 280 4.36 -29.90 -11.30
C GLU A 280 3.51 -30.98 -10.61
N MET A 281 3.19 -30.79 -9.33
CA MET A 281 2.28 -31.66 -8.57
C MET A 281 0.92 -31.76 -9.27
N GLU A 282 0.35 -30.63 -9.72
CA GLU A 282 -0.89 -30.63 -10.50
C GLU A 282 -0.75 -31.47 -11.77
N SER A 283 0.32 -31.27 -12.56
CA SER A 283 0.54 -32.02 -13.81
C SER A 283 0.70 -33.53 -13.62
N LYS A 284 1.21 -33.98 -12.46
CA LYS A 284 1.41 -35.40 -12.11
C LYS A 284 0.20 -36.04 -11.42
N SER A 285 -0.83 -35.26 -11.09
CA SER A 285 -1.95 -35.71 -10.24
C SER A 285 -2.98 -36.59 -10.95
N ASP A 286 -2.52 -37.67 -11.58
CA ASP A 286 -3.34 -38.84 -11.88
C ASP A 286 -3.40 -39.82 -10.68
N LEU A 287 -2.69 -39.51 -9.58
CA LEU A 287 -2.37 -40.50 -8.52
C LEU A 287 -2.59 -40.06 -7.05
N ALA A 288 -3.05 -38.84 -6.74
CA ALA A 288 -3.04 -38.34 -5.35
C ALA A 288 -4.44 -38.14 -4.71
N CYS A 289 -4.61 -38.72 -3.51
CA CYS A 289 -5.72 -38.55 -2.55
C CYS A 289 -7.15 -38.67 -3.09
N LYS A 290 -7.52 -39.87 -3.56
CA LYS A 290 -8.87 -40.16 -4.12
C LYS A 290 -10.02 -39.77 -3.18
N SER A 291 -9.90 -40.01 -1.87
CA SER A 291 -11.00 -39.80 -0.92
C SER A 291 -11.39 -38.34 -0.71
N ALA A 292 -10.43 -37.41 -0.65
CA ALA A 292 -10.74 -35.97 -0.47
C ALA A 292 -11.09 -35.26 -1.79
N THR A 293 -10.82 -35.94 -2.90
CA THR A 293 -11.06 -35.43 -4.25
C THR A 293 -12.52 -35.56 -4.65
N GLU A 294 -13.18 -36.64 -4.24
CA GLU A 294 -14.62 -36.86 -4.43
C GLU A 294 -15.43 -35.72 -3.77
N ASP A 295 -15.09 -35.36 -2.53
CA ASP A 295 -15.69 -34.21 -1.82
C ASP A 295 -15.50 -32.88 -2.57
N CYS A 296 -14.39 -32.69 -3.28
CA CYS A 296 -14.12 -31.47 -4.06
C CYS A 296 -14.94 -31.38 -5.35
N LEU A 297 -15.23 -32.51 -6.00
CA LEU A 297 -16.05 -32.55 -7.21
C LEU A 297 -17.52 -32.25 -6.87
N ASP A 298 -17.99 -32.77 -5.73
CA ASP A 298 -19.29 -32.42 -5.15
C ASP A 298 -19.37 -30.92 -4.84
N LEU A 299 -18.30 -30.32 -4.33
CA LEU A 299 -18.25 -28.88 -4.04
C LEU A 299 -18.31 -28.00 -5.30
N ILE A 300 -17.93 -28.50 -6.48
CA ILE A 300 -18.06 -27.78 -7.76
C ILE A 300 -19.41 -28.11 -8.44
N GLY A 301 -20.15 -29.09 -7.92
CA GLY A 301 -21.43 -29.53 -8.47
C GLY A 301 -21.27 -30.27 -9.80
N LEU A 302 -20.12 -30.92 -10.03
CA LEU A 302 -19.89 -31.75 -11.20
C LEU A 302 -20.34 -33.18 -10.90
N SER A 303 -21.30 -33.67 -11.68
CA SER A 303 -21.73 -35.07 -11.62
C SER A 303 -20.57 -35.98 -12.07
N GLU A 304 -20.41 -37.15 -11.42
CA GLU A 304 -19.43 -38.18 -11.82
C GLU A 304 -19.50 -38.57 -13.30
N SER A 305 -20.63 -38.30 -13.96
CA SER A 305 -20.83 -38.51 -15.40
C SER A 305 -19.95 -37.61 -16.30
N ASP A 306 -19.47 -36.47 -15.83
CA ASP A 306 -18.58 -35.57 -16.59
C ASP A 306 -17.10 -36.04 -16.47
N GLN A 307 -16.78 -37.18 -17.10
CA GLN A 307 -15.44 -37.81 -17.09
C GLN A 307 -14.30 -36.95 -17.71
N THR A 308 -14.59 -35.74 -18.17
CA THR A 308 -13.61 -34.89 -18.87
C THR A 308 -12.82 -33.97 -17.95
N THR A 309 -13.27 -33.76 -16.70
CA THR A 309 -12.62 -32.84 -15.77
C THR A 309 -11.64 -33.55 -14.85
N THR A 310 -10.36 -33.19 -14.96
CA THR A 310 -9.33 -33.66 -14.04
C THR A 310 -9.59 -33.10 -12.63
N PRO A 311 -9.44 -33.90 -11.57
CA PRO A 311 -9.72 -33.46 -10.21
C PRO A 311 -8.83 -32.30 -9.74
N PRO A 312 -9.33 -31.45 -8.81
CA PRO A 312 -8.52 -30.42 -8.15
C PRO A 312 -7.33 -31.01 -7.39
N LEU A 313 -6.22 -30.27 -7.33
CA LEU A 313 -5.06 -30.68 -6.55
C LEU A 313 -5.26 -30.32 -5.07
N LEU A 314 -5.39 -31.35 -4.23
CA LEU A 314 -5.28 -31.27 -2.78
C LEU A 314 -3.91 -31.81 -2.32
N PHE A 315 -3.29 -31.13 -1.36
CA PHE A 315 -2.01 -31.55 -0.81
C PHE A 315 -1.83 -31.10 0.64
N ARG A 316 -1.01 -31.84 1.40
CA ARG A 316 -0.64 -31.49 2.78
C ARG A 316 0.53 -30.50 2.76
N TYR A 317 0.50 -29.50 3.65
CA TYR A 317 1.62 -28.57 3.84
C TYR A 317 2.94 -29.31 4.10
N GLU A 318 2.88 -30.37 4.89
CA GLU A 318 4.03 -31.20 5.24
C GLU A 318 4.73 -31.79 4.00
N THR A 319 3.98 -32.21 2.98
CA THR A 319 4.54 -32.76 1.73
C THR A 319 5.41 -31.73 1.01
N VAL A 320 4.96 -30.48 0.97
CA VAL A 320 5.72 -29.37 0.36
C VAL A 320 6.89 -28.95 1.23
N ASN A 321 6.68 -28.87 2.55
CA ASN A 321 7.70 -28.48 3.51
C ASN A 321 8.85 -29.52 3.63
N LYS A 322 8.59 -30.79 3.29
CA LYS A 322 9.61 -31.85 3.23
C LYS A 322 10.31 -31.95 1.85
N ASN A 323 9.93 -31.13 0.87
CA ASN A 323 10.60 -31.14 -0.43
C ASN A 323 12.04 -30.64 -0.28
N GLU A 324 13.01 -31.49 -0.67
CA GLU A 324 14.45 -31.21 -0.49
C GLU A 324 14.93 -30.01 -1.29
N GLU A 325 14.44 -29.86 -2.53
CA GLU A 325 14.83 -28.75 -3.41
C GLU A 325 14.34 -27.41 -2.88
N LEU A 326 13.06 -27.32 -2.48
CA LEU A 326 12.53 -26.11 -1.84
C LEU A 326 13.22 -25.81 -0.51
N SER A 327 13.50 -26.83 0.29
CA SER A 327 14.21 -26.66 1.56
C SER A 327 15.62 -26.09 1.32
N LYS A 328 16.31 -26.56 0.29
CA LYS A 328 17.62 -26.04 -0.13
C LYS A 328 17.52 -24.57 -0.57
N ILE A 329 16.56 -24.22 -1.43
CA ILE A 329 16.35 -22.84 -1.88
C ILE A 329 16.04 -21.91 -0.70
N ALA A 330 15.18 -22.34 0.22
CA ALA A 330 14.85 -21.56 1.41
C ALA A 330 16.08 -21.36 2.32
N LEU A 331 16.88 -22.41 2.52
CA LEU A 331 18.11 -22.36 3.30
C LEU A 331 19.11 -21.37 2.69
N ASP A 332 19.36 -21.48 1.38
CA ASP A 332 20.31 -20.61 0.67
C ASP A 332 19.90 -19.12 0.78
N LEU A 333 18.61 -18.83 0.63
CA LEU A 333 18.08 -17.46 0.79
C LEU A 333 18.25 -16.94 2.22
N VAL A 334 17.89 -17.72 3.23
CA VAL A 334 17.96 -17.30 4.63
C VAL A 334 19.41 -17.13 5.09
N VAL A 335 20.32 -18.03 4.67
CA VAL A 335 21.75 -17.94 4.99
C VAL A 335 22.38 -16.69 4.36
N SER A 336 21.99 -16.33 3.14
CA SER A 336 22.49 -15.12 2.46
C SER A 336 22.16 -13.81 3.20
N GLN A 337 21.21 -13.84 4.13
CA GLN A 337 20.79 -12.69 4.94
C GLN A 337 21.52 -12.58 6.30
N ASN A 338 22.68 -13.24 6.45
CA ASN A 338 23.54 -13.18 7.65
C ASN A 338 22.83 -13.59 8.96
N SER A 339 21.95 -14.60 8.91
CA SER A 339 21.28 -15.15 10.09
C SER A 339 22.21 -16.07 10.90
N THR A 340 22.11 -16.07 12.23
CA THR A 340 22.80 -17.05 13.09
C THR A 340 22.21 -18.47 12.89
N PRO A 341 22.96 -19.55 13.15
CA PRO A 341 22.49 -20.92 12.90
C PRO A 341 21.13 -21.26 13.53
N ASP A 342 20.86 -20.81 14.75
CA ASP A 342 19.57 -21.03 15.43
C ASP A 342 18.42 -20.26 14.79
N LEU A 343 18.71 -19.05 14.28
CA LEU A 343 17.74 -18.24 13.56
C LEU A 343 17.47 -18.78 12.16
N VAL A 344 18.43 -19.45 11.52
CA VAL A 344 18.27 -20.01 10.17
C VAL A 344 17.09 -20.97 10.12
N LYS A 345 17.02 -21.96 11.04
CA LYS A 345 15.91 -22.93 11.07
C LYS A 345 14.56 -22.25 11.26
N THR A 346 14.50 -21.28 12.16
CA THR A 346 13.28 -20.51 12.46
C THR A 346 12.85 -19.66 11.26
N ASN A 347 13.80 -19.00 10.59
CA ASN A 347 13.55 -18.16 9.43
C ASN A 347 13.14 -18.97 8.20
N VAL A 348 13.69 -20.17 8.00
CA VAL A 348 13.23 -21.09 6.94
C VAL A 348 11.77 -21.46 7.17
N GLN A 349 11.40 -21.91 8.37
CA GLN A 349 10.00 -22.24 8.68
C GLN A 349 9.07 -21.02 8.52
N ARG A 350 9.54 -19.84 8.94
CA ARG A 350 8.82 -18.58 8.75
C ARG A 350 8.62 -18.27 7.26
N LEU A 351 9.64 -18.44 6.43
CA LEU A 351 9.57 -18.21 4.99
C LEU A 351 8.51 -19.10 4.34
N PHE A 352 8.49 -20.41 4.64
CA PHE A 352 7.45 -21.31 4.13
C PHE A 352 6.04 -20.83 4.55
N ARG A 353 5.80 -20.65 5.86
CA ARG A 353 4.48 -20.25 6.38
C ARG A 353 4.00 -18.92 5.81
N ARG A 354 4.88 -17.92 5.75
CA ARG A 354 4.54 -16.59 5.21
C ARG A 354 4.28 -16.64 3.71
N THR A 355 5.04 -17.45 2.96
CA THR A 355 4.81 -17.63 1.53
C THR A 355 3.48 -18.33 1.26
N PHE A 356 3.13 -19.37 2.02
CA PHE A 356 1.81 -20.01 1.95
C PHE A 356 0.66 -19.05 2.26
N ALA A 357 0.78 -18.28 3.35
CA ALA A 357 -0.19 -17.26 3.70
C ALA A 357 -0.32 -16.20 2.58
N ALA A 358 0.79 -15.81 1.96
CA ALA A 358 0.78 -14.88 0.83
C ALA A 358 0.08 -15.49 -0.40
N LEU A 359 0.36 -16.74 -0.77
CA LEU A 359 -0.31 -17.45 -1.86
C LEU A 359 -1.81 -17.59 -1.60
N ALA A 360 -2.22 -17.90 -0.37
CA ALA A 360 -3.62 -17.95 0.04
C ALA A 360 -4.30 -16.57 -0.06
N SER A 361 -3.66 -15.52 0.45
CA SER A 361 -4.17 -14.14 0.35
C SER A 361 -4.30 -13.64 -1.09
N ASN A 362 -3.46 -14.16 -1.98
CA ASN A 362 -3.51 -13.85 -3.40
C ASN A 362 -4.48 -14.77 -4.17
N GLY A 363 -5.19 -15.67 -3.49
CA GLY A 363 -6.17 -16.59 -4.08
C GLY A 363 -5.57 -17.63 -5.01
N LEU A 364 -4.34 -18.07 -4.75
CA LEU A 364 -3.71 -19.20 -5.43
C LEU A 364 -3.93 -20.50 -4.64
N LEU A 365 -4.07 -20.39 -3.31
CA LEU A 365 -4.34 -21.51 -2.40
C LEU A 365 -5.59 -21.23 -1.58
N CYS A 366 -6.26 -22.29 -1.13
CA CYS A 366 -7.27 -22.25 -0.08
C CYS A 366 -6.93 -23.30 0.98
N LEU A 367 -7.03 -22.96 2.27
CA LEU A 367 -6.92 -23.95 3.33
C LEU A 367 -8.23 -24.75 3.37
N PHE A 368 -8.17 -26.01 2.95
CA PHE A 368 -9.33 -26.90 2.82
C PHE A 368 -9.67 -27.56 4.15
N ASN A 369 -8.66 -28.09 4.85
CA ASN A 369 -8.80 -28.67 6.18
C ASN A 369 -7.69 -28.13 7.09
N GLN A 370 -8.09 -27.42 8.15
CA GLN A 370 -7.18 -26.80 9.10
C GLN A 370 -6.52 -27.81 10.05
N GLU A 371 -7.20 -28.90 10.41
CA GLU A 371 -6.66 -29.91 11.33
C GLU A 371 -5.56 -30.73 10.67
N GLU A 372 -5.71 -31.01 9.37
CA GLU A 372 -4.76 -31.81 8.60
C GLU A 372 -3.77 -30.97 7.78
N ASP A 373 -3.83 -29.63 7.88
CA ASP A 373 -3.07 -28.69 7.05
C ASP A 373 -3.15 -29.02 5.54
N ILE A 374 -4.37 -29.32 5.06
CA ILE A 374 -4.63 -29.62 3.65
C ILE A 374 -4.98 -28.35 2.90
N TYR A 375 -4.30 -28.12 1.79
CA TYR A 375 -4.49 -27.00 0.90
C TYR A 375 -5.05 -27.46 -0.45
N LEU A 376 -5.96 -26.65 -0.99
CA LEU A 376 -6.50 -26.74 -2.34
C LEU A 376 -5.76 -25.74 -3.24
N LEU A 377 -5.21 -26.21 -4.35
CA LEU A 377 -4.64 -25.35 -5.39
C LEU A 377 -5.76 -24.78 -6.28
N LEU A 378 -5.92 -23.46 -6.28
CA LEU A 378 -6.96 -22.76 -7.05
C LEU A 378 -6.48 -22.47 -8.48
N SER A 379 -6.13 -23.52 -9.22
CA SER A 379 -5.71 -23.37 -10.61
C SER A 379 -6.86 -22.96 -11.51
N ARG A 380 -6.53 -22.21 -12.56
CA ARG A 380 -7.49 -21.80 -13.57
C ARG A 380 -8.17 -23.00 -14.20
N THR A 381 -7.39 -23.98 -14.64
CA THR A 381 -7.85 -25.07 -15.51
C THR A 381 -8.64 -26.14 -14.77
N ARG A 382 -8.32 -26.39 -13.49
CA ARG A 382 -8.97 -27.47 -12.72
C ARG A 382 -10.02 -27.00 -11.73
N VAL A 383 -9.96 -25.75 -11.28
CA VAL A 383 -10.90 -25.23 -10.28
C VAL A 383 -11.74 -24.08 -10.83
N VAL A 384 -11.08 -23.00 -11.26
CA VAL A 384 -11.79 -21.74 -11.52
C VAL A 384 -12.62 -21.77 -12.81
N GLU A 385 -12.06 -22.22 -13.93
CA GLU A 385 -12.80 -22.32 -15.19
C GLU A 385 -13.95 -23.33 -15.11
N PRO A 386 -13.76 -24.58 -14.60
CA PRO A 386 -14.86 -25.51 -14.44
C PRO A 386 -16.02 -24.94 -13.62
N TYR A 387 -15.70 -24.30 -12.48
CA TYR A 387 -16.69 -23.63 -11.64
C TYR A 387 -17.46 -22.53 -12.39
N LEU A 388 -16.75 -21.64 -13.10
CA LEU A 388 -17.39 -20.55 -13.84
C LEU A 388 -18.26 -21.07 -15.00
N ARG A 389 -17.83 -22.13 -15.70
CA ARG A 389 -18.64 -22.78 -16.74
C ARG A 389 -19.89 -23.43 -16.16
N TRP A 390 -19.76 -24.16 -15.06
CA TRP A 390 -20.89 -24.77 -14.37
C TRP A 390 -21.90 -23.69 -13.93
N ARG A 391 -21.41 -22.60 -13.33
CA ARG A 391 -22.27 -21.49 -12.87
C ARG A 391 -23.07 -20.85 -14.01
N ARG A 392 -22.50 -20.74 -15.21
CA ARG A 392 -23.21 -20.21 -16.40
C ARG A 392 -24.32 -21.11 -16.91
N LYS A 393 -24.23 -22.42 -16.68
CA LYS A 393 -25.25 -23.39 -17.09
C LYS A 393 -26.46 -23.39 -16.16
N GLN A 394 -26.34 -22.79 -14.97
CA GLN A 394 -27.45 -22.73 -14.02
C GLN A 394 -28.54 -21.77 -14.53
N PRO A 395 -29.83 -22.15 -14.47
CA PRO A 395 -30.93 -21.31 -14.92
C PRO A 395 -31.02 -20.03 -14.08
N ASP A 396 -31.37 -18.93 -14.74
CA ASP A 396 -31.57 -17.63 -14.10
C ASP A 396 -32.56 -17.76 -12.93
N GLY A 397 -32.09 -17.48 -11.71
CA GLY A 397 -32.86 -17.59 -10.46
C GLY A 397 -32.33 -18.60 -9.44
N TYR A 398 -31.45 -19.52 -9.83
CA TYR A 398 -30.77 -20.42 -8.88
C TYR A 398 -29.46 -19.81 -8.37
N SER A 399 -29.53 -19.09 -7.24
CA SER A 399 -28.33 -18.61 -6.54
C SER A 399 -27.89 -19.61 -5.48
N LEU A 400 -27.20 -20.67 -5.88
CA LEU A 400 -26.45 -21.48 -4.91
C LEU A 400 -25.33 -20.62 -4.28
N PRO A 401 -25.08 -20.75 -2.98
CA PRO A 401 -23.96 -20.06 -2.34
C PRO A 401 -22.64 -20.46 -3.00
N HIS A 402 -21.71 -19.51 -3.11
CA HIS A 402 -20.37 -19.80 -3.63
C HIS A 402 -19.68 -20.84 -2.75
N PRO A 403 -19.04 -21.86 -3.35
CA PRO A 403 -18.13 -22.73 -2.61
C PRO A 403 -17.11 -21.87 -1.87
N PHE A 404 -16.79 -22.22 -0.62
CA PHE A 404 -15.99 -21.36 0.25
C PHE A 404 -14.65 -20.95 -0.37
N PHE A 405 -14.02 -21.85 -1.14
CA PHE A 405 -12.74 -21.59 -1.80
C PHE A 405 -12.82 -20.54 -2.93
N ILE A 406 -14.00 -20.33 -3.54
CA ILE A 406 -14.18 -19.26 -4.53
C ILE A 406 -14.06 -17.88 -3.87
N ASN A 407 -14.46 -17.76 -2.60
CA ASN A 407 -14.31 -16.52 -1.84
C ASN A 407 -12.84 -16.18 -1.54
N CYS A 408 -11.92 -17.14 -1.65
CA CYS A 408 -10.48 -16.90 -1.54
C CYS A 408 -9.89 -16.25 -2.80
N ILE A 409 -10.60 -16.27 -3.94
CA ILE A 409 -10.11 -15.73 -5.20
C ILE A 409 -10.50 -14.24 -5.32
N PRO A 410 -9.54 -13.32 -5.58
CA PRO A 410 -9.87 -11.92 -5.80
C PRO A 410 -10.94 -11.74 -6.90
N ARG A 411 -12.01 -11.00 -6.61
CA ARG A 411 -13.13 -10.77 -7.55
C ARG A 411 -12.68 -10.31 -8.93
N LYS A 412 -11.67 -9.43 -8.97
CA LYS A 412 -11.08 -8.95 -10.23
C LYS A 412 -10.59 -10.10 -11.12
N ARG A 413 -9.95 -11.12 -10.53
CA ARG A 413 -9.47 -12.29 -11.26
C ARG A 413 -10.62 -13.14 -11.81
N LEU A 414 -11.67 -13.36 -11.01
CA LEU A 414 -12.86 -14.08 -11.46
C LEU A 414 -13.53 -13.40 -12.66
N VAL A 415 -13.68 -12.07 -12.61
CA VAL A 415 -14.22 -11.27 -13.72
C VAL A 415 -13.35 -11.41 -14.97
N THR A 416 -12.03 -11.30 -14.85
CA THR A 416 -11.11 -11.46 -15.98
C THR A 416 -11.19 -12.85 -16.60
N ILE A 417 -11.24 -13.91 -15.78
CA ILE A 417 -11.37 -15.29 -16.30
C ILE A 417 -12.74 -15.48 -16.95
N SER A 418 -13.82 -14.92 -16.40
CA SER A 418 -15.16 -14.94 -17.02
C SER A 418 -15.12 -14.31 -18.40
N LYS A 419 -14.62 -13.07 -18.53
CA LYS A 419 -14.51 -12.39 -19.83
C LYS A 419 -13.71 -13.21 -20.85
N HIS A 420 -12.59 -13.79 -20.42
CA HIS A 420 -11.78 -14.69 -21.27
C HIS A 420 -12.54 -15.93 -21.76
N LEU A 421 -13.44 -16.45 -20.93
CA LEU A 421 -14.31 -17.58 -21.29
C LEU A 421 -15.52 -17.16 -22.16
N GLU A 422 -15.81 -15.88 -22.31
CA GLU A 422 -16.86 -15.38 -23.23
C GLU A 422 -16.29 -15.14 -24.64
N GLU A 423 -15.00 -14.83 -24.73
CA GLU A 423 -14.30 -14.61 -26.00
C GLU A 423 -13.88 -15.90 -26.71
N LYS A 424 -13.97 -17.05 -26.03
CA LYS A 424 -13.72 -18.39 -26.56
C LYS A 424 -15.02 -19.11 -26.82
#